data_AF-A0A0F9XI16-F1
#
_entry.id   AF-A0A0F9XI16-F1
#
_cell.length_a   1.000
_cell.length_b   1.000
_cell.length_c   1.000
_cell.angle_alpha   90.00
_cell.angle_beta   90.00
_cell.angle_gamma   90.00
#
_symmetry.space_group_name_H-M   'P 1'
#
loop_
_entity.id
_entity.type
_entity.pdbx_description
1 polymer ?
#
loop_
_entity_poly.entity_id
_entity_poly.type
_entity_poly.pdbx_seq_one_letter_code
_entity_poly.pdbx_strand_id
1 'polypeptide(L)'
;MRHRHLIAFLTPLVFALPAAADWPEGAKDRFVQECIASAQANNSAVQAQSYCACAADKVSSEFSEAELEAMGRQSPMADGMRQRLVEASRSCNADMQE
;
A
#
# COMPACT_ATOMS: atom_id res chain seq x y z
N MET A 1 -55.90 7.17 4.73
CA MET A 1 -55.55 6.03 3.86
C MET A 1 -54.53 6.55 2.85
N ARG A 2 -53.33 6.03 2.61
CA ARG A 2 -52.73 4.74 2.98
C ARG A 2 -51.23 4.84 2.62
N HIS A 3 -50.39 4.58 3.63
CA HIS A 3 -48.98 4.11 3.64
C HIS A 3 -47.94 4.70 2.66
N ARG A 4 -46.79 5.18 3.17
CA ARG A 4 -45.56 4.40 3.49
C ARG A 4 -45.10 3.74 2.17
N HIS A 5 -43.93 4.05 1.60
CA HIS A 5 -42.65 3.51 2.03
C HIS A 5 -41.51 4.40 1.48
N LEU A 6 -40.80 5.11 2.37
CA LEU A 6 -39.44 5.55 2.09
C LEU A 6 -38.58 4.28 2.08
N ILE A 7 -38.33 3.73 0.89
CA ILE A 7 -37.39 2.63 0.73
C ILE A 7 -35.99 3.24 0.81
N ALA A 8 -35.49 3.36 2.03
CA ALA A 8 -34.06 3.55 2.27
C ALA A 8 -33.36 2.26 1.85
N PHE A 9 -32.75 2.26 0.67
CA PHE A 9 -31.80 1.23 0.27
C PHE A 9 -30.55 1.36 1.14
N LEU A 10 -30.56 0.70 2.30
CA LEU A 10 -29.35 0.38 3.03
C LEU A 10 -28.74 -0.85 2.35
N THR A 11 -28.03 -0.63 1.25
CA THR A 11 -27.16 -1.65 0.67
C THR A 11 -26.02 -1.87 1.66
N PRO A 12 -25.85 -3.06 2.25
CA PRO A 12 -24.64 -3.34 3.00
C PRO A 12 -23.49 -3.32 1.99
N LEU A 13 -22.58 -2.35 2.12
CA LEU A 13 -21.31 -2.38 1.42
C LEU A 13 -20.53 -3.55 2.02
N VAL A 14 -20.74 -4.75 1.45
CA VAL A 14 -19.89 -5.89 1.71
C VAL A 14 -18.53 -5.52 1.10
N PHE A 15 -17.66 -4.93 1.92
CA PHE A 15 -16.25 -4.83 1.59
C PHE A 15 -15.71 -6.25 1.57
N ALA A 16 -15.69 -6.86 0.38
CA ALA A 16 -14.76 -7.94 0.11
C ALA A 16 -13.38 -7.33 0.31
N LEU A 17 -12.76 -7.59 1.46
CA LEU A 17 -11.36 -7.28 1.68
C LEU A 17 -10.60 -7.97 0.55
N PRO A 18 -9.90 -7.23 -0.33
CA PRO A 18 -9.06 -7.87 -1.32
C PRO A 18 -8.08 -8.75 -0.56
N ALA A 19 -7.97 -10.02 -0.96
CA ALA A 19 -6.85 -10.84 -0.53
C ALA A 19 -5.58 -10.04 -0.81
N ALA A 20 -4.66 -10.00 0.17
CA ALA A 20 -3.38 -9.33 -0.03
C ALA A 20 -2.78 -9.80 -1.35
N ALA A 21 -2.39 -8.86 -2.21
CA ALA A 21 -1.87 -9.19 -3.51
C ALA A 21 -0.57 -9.98 -3.37
N ASP A 22 -0.47 -11.06 -4.15
CA ASP A 22 0.74 -11.86 -4.18
C ASP A 22 1.82 -11.07 -4.92
N TRP A 23 2.97 -10.91 -4.27
CA TRP A 23 4.10 -10.26 -4.92
C TRP A 23 4.73 -11.25 -5.88
N PRO A 24 5.20 -10.79 -7.07
CA PRO A 24 6.08 -11.60 -7.89
C PRO A 24 7.31 -12.03 -7.09
N GLU A 25 7.85 -13.20 -7.40
CA GLU A 25 8.98 -13.77 -6.68
C GLU A 25 10.16 -12.78 -6.56
N GLY A 26 10.58 -12.51 -5.33
CA GLY A 26 11.66 -11.57 -5.00
C GLY A 26 11.34 -10.08 -5.24
N ALA A 27 10.14 -9.71 -5.69
CA ALA A 27 9.76 -8.31 -5.91
C ALA A 27 9.58 -7.55 -4.59
N LYS A 28 8.99 -8.19 -3.57
CA LYS A 28 8.82 -7.58 -2.24
C LYS A 28 10.17 -7.25 -1.59
N ASP A 29 11.09 -8.20 -1.62
CA ASP A 29 12.45 -8.00 -1.09
C ASP A 29 13.19 -6.89 -1.82
N ARG A 30 13.11 -6.85 -3.16
CA ARG A 30 13.72 -5.78 -3.96
C ARG A 30 13.14 -4.41 -3.58
N PHE A 31 11.81 -4.32 -3.49
CA PHE A 31 11.13 -3.09 -3.07
C PHE A 31 11.62 -2.61 -1.69
N VAL A 32 11.68 -3.53 -0.71
CA VAL A 32 12.15 -3.21 0.64
C VAL A 32 13.61 -2.76 0.62
N GLN A 33 14.48 -3.42 -0.14
CA GLN A 33 15.90 -3.04 -0.25
C GLN A 33 16.08 -1.66 -0.90
N GLU A 34 15.37 -1.37 -1.98
CA GLU A 34 15.41 -0.06 -2.64
C GLU A 34 14.85 1.05 -1.75
N CYS A 35 13.76 0.76 -1.03
CA CYS A 35 13.21 1.67 -0.02
C CYS A 35 14.23 1.94 1.10
N ILE A 36 14.87 0.91 1.64
CA ILE A 36 15.88 1.06 2.70
C ILE A 36 17.08 1.88 2.20
N ALA A 37 17.58 1.57 1.01
CA ALA A 37 18.69 2.31 0.40
C ALA A 37 18.36 3.81 0.23
N SER A 38 17.10 4.13 -0.08
CA SER A 38 16.62 5.52 -0.17
C SER A 38 16.41 6.16 1.21
N ALA A 39 15.83 5.44 2.17
CA ALA A 39 15.47 5.96 3.49
C ALA A 39 16.68 6.13 4.43
N GLN A 40 17.70 5.28 4.32
CA GLN A 40 18.93 5.36 5.13
C GLN A 40 19.72 6.65 4.90
N ALA A 41 19.49 7.37 3.79
CA ALA A 41 20.13 8.66 3.56
C ALA A 41 19.87 9.67 4.70
N ASN A 42 18.76 9.52 5.44
CA ASN A 42 18.37 10.43 6.51
C ASN A 42 17.92 9.73 7.81
N ASN A 43 17.96 8.40 7.89
CA ASN A 43 17.43 7.61 9.01
C ASN A 43 18.36 6.47 9.42
N SER A 44 18.21 5.96 10.64
CA SER A 44 18.91 4.75 11.07
C SER A 44 18.48 3.53 10.25
N ALA A 45 19.38 2.56 10.07
CA ALA A 45 19.08 1.33 9.32
C ALA A 45 17.87 0.56 9.89
N VAL A 46 17.69 0.58 11.21
CA VAL A 46 16.59 -0.09 11.92
C VAL A 46 15.25 0.61 11.63
N GLN A 47 15.20 1.94 11.75
CA GLN A 47 13.98 2.72 11.42
C GLN A 47 13.62 2.60 9.94
N ALA A 48 14.61 2.66 9.04
CA ALA A 48 14.40 2.46 7.61
C ALA A 48 13.83 1.07 7.31
N GLN A 49 14.34 0.03 7.96
CA GLN A 49 13.83 -1.34 7.78
C GLN A 49 12.39 -1.48 8.26
N SER A 50 12.06 -0.97 9.45
CA SER A 50 10.69 -1.02 10.00
C SER A 50 9.69 -0.30 9.08
N TYR A 51 10.05 0.91 8.66
CA TYR A 51 9.25 1.71 7.74
C TYR A 51 9.03 0.97 6.41
N CYS A 52 10.08 0.44 5.80
CA CYS A 52 9.99 -0.20 4.49
C CYS A 52 9.25 -1.54 4.53
N ALA A 53 9.35 -2.28 5.63
CA ALA A 53 8.56 -3.49 5.84
C ALA A 53 7.05 -3.15 5.95
N CYS A 54 6.70 -2.16 6.77
CA CYS A 54 5.32 -1.68 6.89
C CYS A 54 4.80 -1.16 5.54
N ALA A 55 5.60 -0.39 4.81
CA ALA A 55 5.26 0.10 3.49
C ALA A 55 4.95 -1.07 2.54
N ALA A 56 5.78 -2.10 2.51
CA ALA A 56 5.55 -3.28 1.67
C ALA A 56 4.22 -3.99 2.02
N ASP A 57 3.87 -4.09 3.31
CA ASP A 57 2.59 -4.70 3.74
C ASP A 57 1.37 -3.85 3.38
N LYS A 58 1.47 -2.51 3.51
CA LYS A 58 0.43 -1.58 3.06
C LYS A 58 0.23 -1.65 1.55
N VAL A 59 1.32 -1.71 0.81
CA VAL A 59 1.30 -1.86 -0.64
C VAL A 59 0.67 -3.19 -1.04
N SER A 60 0.99 -4.29 -0.35
CA SER A 60 0.34 -5.59 -0.56
C SER A 60 -1.18 -5.53 -0.37
N SER A 61 -1.67 -4.63 0.48
CA SER A 61 -3.08 -4.54 0.86
C SER A 61 -3.88 -3.58 -0.04
N GLU A 62 -3.22 -2.57 -0.62
CA GLU A 62 -3.86 -1.49 -1.38
C GLU A 62 -3.66 -1.57 -2.90
N PHE A 63 -2.73 -2.40 -3.36
CA PHE A 63 -2.40 -2.58 -4.76
C PHE A 63 -2.78 -3.99 -5.22
N SER A 64 -3.21 -4.08 -6.46
CA SER A 64 -3.44 -5.35 -7.13
C SER A 64 -2.13 -6.01 -7.57
N GLU A 65 -2.16 -7.32 -7.78
CA GLU A 65 -1.02 -8.10 -8.32
C GLU A 65 -0.49 -7.50 -9.62
N ALA A 66 -1.39 -7.09 -10.53
CA ALA A 66 -1.01 -6.44 -11.80
C ALA A 66 -0.28 -5.11 -11.59
N GLU A 67 -0.66 -4.34 -10.56
CA GLU A 67 0.04 -3.10 -10.20
C GLU A 67 1.40 -3.37 -9.56
N LEU A 68 1.51 -4.40 -8.72
CA LEU A 68 2.79 -4.86 -8.15
C LEU A 68 3.76 -5.33 -9.25
N GLU A 69 3.27 -6.09 -10.22
CA GLU A 69 4.07 -6.49 -11.38
C GLU A 69 4.52 -5.29 -12.23
N ALA A 70 3.71 -4.25 -12.32
CA ALA A 70 4.04 -3.04 -13.06
C ALA A 70 5.11 -2.20 -12.33
N MET A 71 5.08 -2.14 -10.99
CA MET A 71 6.08 -1.42 -10.20
C MET A 71 7.51 -1.90 -10.47
N GLY A 72 7.71 -3.21 -10.60
CA GLY A 72 9.04 -3.77 -10.88
C GLY A 72 9.49 -3.65 -12.34
N ARG A 73 8.56 -3.39 -13.27
CA ARG A 73 8.83 -3.32 -14.71
C ARG A 73 8.96 -1.90 -15.25
N GLN A 74 8.41 -0.91 -14.56
CA GLN A 74 8.31 0.46 -15.06
C GLN A 74 9.20 1.41 -14.25
N SER A 75 10.28 1.88 -14.88
CA SER A 75 11.05 3.04 -14.43
C SER A 75 11.06 4.09 -15.56
N PRO A 76 10.54 5.31 -15.33
CA PRO A 76 9.96 5.80 -14.08
C PRO A 76 8.55 5.22 -13.81
N MET A 77 8.27 4.98 -12.53
CA MET A 77 6.93 4.60 -12.07
C MET A 77 5.92 5.72 -12.37
N ALA A 78 4.72 5.37 -12.83
CA ALA A 78 3.68 6.35 -13.13
C ALA A 78 3.38 7.24 -11.91
N ASP A 79 3.25 8.55 -12.11
CA ASP A 79 3.10 9.52 -11.02
C ASP A 79 1.93 9.22 -10.07
N GLY A 80 0.80 8.76 -10.61
CA GLY A 80 -0.36 8.37 -9.79
C GLY A 80 -0.08 7.17 -8.89
N MET A 81 0.72 6.21 -9.34
CA MET A 81 1.13 5.04 -8.57
C MET A 81 2.09 5.45 -7.44
N ARG A 82 3.07 6.30 -7.76
CA ARG A 82 3.99 6.88 -6.78
C ARG A 82 3.25 7.66 -5.68
N GLN A 83 2.24 8.46 -6.03
CA GLN A 83 1.44 9.16 -5.04
C GLN A 83 0.67 8.22 -4.11
N ARG A 84 0.05 7.17 -4.67
CA ARG A 84 -0.64 6.14 -3.86
C ARG A 84 0.30 5.38 -2.94
N LEU A 85 1.51 5.06 -3.41
CA LEU A 85 2.53 4.41 -2.57
C LEU A 85 2.90 5.26 -1.37
N VAL A 86 3.12 6.56 -1.60
CA VAL A 86 3.39 7.51 -0.52
C VAL A 86 2.22 7.55 0.45
N GLU A 87 0.99 7.64 -0.04
CA GLU A 87 -0.21 7.67 0.81
C GLU A 87 -0.36 6.40 1.66
N ALA A 88 -0.27 5.22 1.04
CA ALA A 88 -0.33 3.92 1.71
C ALA A 88 0.71 3.81 2.83
N SER A 89 1.91 4.33 2.56
CA SER A 89 3.05 4.28 3.49
C SER A 89 3.04 5.39 4.55
N ARG A 90 2.17 6.41 4.44
CA ARG A 90 2.15 7.53 5.41
C ARG A 90 1.92 7.06 6.83
N SER A 91 1.09 6.05 7.01
CA SER A 91 0.79 5.44 8.31
C SER A 91 2.00 4.73 8.94
N CYS A 92 3.00 4.34 8.13
CA CYS A 92 4.23 3.68 8.58
C CYS A 92 5.27 4.66 9.14
N ASN A 93 5.09 5.97 8.95
CA ASN A 93 5.97 7.00 9.55
C ASN A 93 5.81 7.10 11.07
N ALA A 94 4.76 6.51 11.65
CA ALA A 94 4.59 6.45 13.09
C ALA A 94 5.76 5.74 13.78
N ASP A 95 6.37 4.75 13.10
CA ASP A 95 7.52 3.98 13.61
C ASP A 95 8.88 4.68 13.39
N MET A 96 8.93 5.82 12.69
CA MET A 96 10.16 6.60 12.48
C MET A 96 10.30 7.79 13.44
N GLN A 97 9.32 8.03 14.32
CA GLN A 97 9.29 9.18 15.24
C GLN A 97 9.64 8.85 16.70
N GLU A 98 10.08 7.62 16.99
CA GLU A 98 10.60 7.22 18.31
C GLU A 98 12.14 7.14 18.32
#